data_AF-A0A848XA46-F1
#
_entry.id   AF-A0A848XA46-F1
#
_cell.length_a   1.000
_cell.length_b   1.000
_cell.length_c   1.000
_cell.angle_alpha   90.00
_cell.angle_beta   90.00
_cell.angle_gamma   90.00
#
_symmetry.space_group_name_H-M   'P 1'
#
loop_
_entity.id
_entity.type
_entity.pdbx_description
1 polymer ?
#
loop_
_entity_poly.entity_id
_entity_poly.type
_entity_poly.pdbx_seq_one_letter_code
_entity_poly.pdbx_strand_id
1 'polypeptide(L)'
;MIATGGALRSGAFVTTALVVACGGTDSTAQARAAGEVAAVSSASVARLTAGSEDYCALPDHDVEVLALRPSASEAAVDDVNWFARPVPHDGDEWIIAFASHDQNYLYDLSNGVRVAIPDRSDAVATPDGRYMTVPSYYTPDSTVRFYPVAPMLDALDRGEDVPDLEPAFVHDHAAMRRVYYQSTALVAEATVGDRVETTYRLMFSGTNHESRFRIADYVFAHDASDGRLLDVTPSAPMAVCPAVQNDLNTPFISKDGRYVAAYTSETAGNEFTSGSSLKVFEITAVDPAAGTTTCDPVADLGFAAGKADFSFDGSMLTFHLSQGAYLTPFVNGGLPSGTITDVVVARLDRDDAGRIVGHSGQQRLTTSLESGVGSYFPAFFPDGNLFYISNRVPRGSEEAKRFDFRVVDPTSRGWRPKPTTSTEMALWAELGDLWQHACMAGRAEDELFPLDAHELPLHALSLTVPQCTALVNDTRDDESAGDQDWDALMELCQTVDHGG
;
A
#
# COMPACT_ATOMS: atom_id res chain seq x y z
N MET A 1 -49.79 -15.92 -0.03
CA MET A 1 -49.99 -15.88 -1.48
C MET A 1 -49.01 -16.87 -2.08
N ILE A 2 -49.48 -17.71 -3.01
CA ILE A 2 -48.97 -19.04 -3.36
C ILE A 2 -47.57 -18.99 -4.00
N ALA A 3 -46.67 -19.88 -3.59
CA ALA A 3 -45.49 -20.27 -4.36
C ALA A 3 -45.53 -21.79 -4.60
N THR A 4 -45.64 -22.17 -5.87
CA THR A 4 -45.52 -23.55 -6.36
C THR A 4 -44.62 -23.55 -7.60
N GLY A 5 -43.51 -24.29 -7.53
CA GLY A 5 -43.10 -25.33 -8.48
C GLY A 5 -42.62 -24.97 -9.90
N GLY A 6 -41.56 -25.68 -10.33
CA GLY A 6 -41.19 -25.92 -11.74
C GLY A 6 -39.69 -25.72 -11.97
N ALA A 7 -38.82 -26.73 -11.98
CA ALA A 7 -38.67 -27.91 -12.86
C ALA A 7 -37.61 -27.72 -13.98
N LEU A 8 -36.73 -28.72 -14.05
CA LEU A 8 -35.60 -28.99 -14.95
C LEU A 8 -35.91 -28.94 -16.46
N ARG A 9 -34.86 -28.64 -17.27
CA ARG A 9 -34.46 -29.33 -18.54
C ARG A 9 -33.13 -28.74 -19.06
N SER A 10 -32.04 -29.50 -19.17
CA SER A 10 -31.63 -30.36 -20.31
C SER A 10 -31.06 -29.59 -21.51
N GLY A 11 -29.76 -29.78 -21.79
CA GLY A 11 -29.13 -29.40 -23.05
C GLY A 11 -27.72 -29.98 -23.15
N ALA A 12 -27.58 -31.11 -23.86
CA ALA A 12 -26.31 -31.75 -24.18
C ALA A 12 -25.71 -31.13 -25.47
N PHE A 13 -24.38 -31.05 -25.56
CA PHE A 13 -23.69 -30.98 -26.86
C PHE A 13 -22.50 -31.93 -26.90
N VAL A 14 -22.39 -32.57 -28.06
CA VAL A 14 -21.56 -33.71 -28.41
C VAL A 14 -20.29 -33.26 -29.12
N THR A 15 -19.21 -33.97 -28.82
CA THR A 15 -17.87 -34.03 -29.41
C THR A 15 -17.86 -34.14 -30.94
N THR A 16 -16.91 -33.50 -31.63
CA THR A 16 -16.23 -34.09 -32.81
C THR A 16 -14.85 -33.44 -33.02
N ALA A 17 -13.81 -34.28 -32.95
CA ALA A 17 -12.46 -33.99 -33.41
C ALA A 17 -12.34 -34.36 -34.91
N LEU A 18 -11.53 -33.60 -35.66
CA LEU A 18 -11.02 -34.08 -36.95
C LEU A 18 -9.55 -33.67 -37.11
N VAL A 19 -8.68 -34.69 -37.08
CA VAL A 19 -7.29 -34.66 -37.50
C VAL A 19 -7.26 -35.09 -38.97
N VAL A 20 -6.63 -34.31 -39.84
CA VAL A 20 -6.12 -34.79 -41.13
C VAL A 20 -4.76 -34.18 -41.39
N ALA A 21 -3.75 -35.04 -41.44
CA ALA A 21 -2.41 -34.77 -41.93
C ALA A 21 -2.23 -35.41 -43.31
N CYS A 22 -1.54 -34.71 -44.22
CA CYS A 22 -0.77 -35.16 -45.39
C CYS A 22 -0.03 -33.89 -45.88
N GLY A 23 1.28 -33.79 -46.06
CA GLY A 23 2.24 -34.73 -46.64
C GLY A 23 2.66 -34.19 -48.01
N GLY A 24 3.91 -33.73 -48.18
CA GLY A 24 4.43 -33.27 -49.47
C GLY A 24 5.87 -32.75 -49.40
N THR A 25 6.81 -33.61 -49.78
CA THR A 25 8.26 -33.40 -49.91
C THR A 25 8.65 -32.85 -51.28
N ASP A 26 9.81 -32.15 -51.34
CA ASP A 26 10.82 -32.10 -52.44
C ASP A 26 11.31 -30.65 -52.67
N SER A 27 12.53 -30.35 -53.13
CA SER A 27 13.89 -30.88 -53.03
C SER A 27 14.78 -29.80 -53.68
N THR A 28 15.89 -29.45 -53.02
CA THR A 28 17.17 -28.93 -53.51
C THR A 28 17.33 -28.36 -54.93
N ALA A 29 17.93 -27.16 -55.08
CA ALA A 29 19.32 -26.96 -55.57
C ALA A 29 19.71 -25.47 -55.87
N GLN A 30 20.88 -25.06 -55.32
CA GLN A 30 21.98 -24.22 -55.89
C GLN A 30 21.68 -22.77 -56.35
N ALA A 31 22.58 -21.77 -56.27
CA ALA A 31 23.88 -21.56 -55.63
C ALA A 31 24.30 -20.07 -55.86
N ARG A 32 25.21 -19.57 -55.00
CA ARG A 32 26.14 -18.42 -55.19
C ARG A 32 25.58 -17.00 -55.32
N ALA A 33 25.77 -16.23 -54.25
CA ALA A 33 26.41 -14.92 -54.32
C ALA A 33 27.14 -14.66 -52.99
N ALA A 34 28.46 -14.67 -53.03
CA ALA A 34 29.32 -14.21 -51.95
C ALA A 34 29.56 -12.71 -52.17
N GLY A 35 29.20 -11.89 -51.19
CA GLY A 35 29.47 -10.46 -51.15
C GLY A 35 29.54 -10.03 -49.67
N GLU A 36 30.59 -9.31 -49.33
CA GLU A 36 31.00 -8.88 -48.00
C GLU A 36 29.85 -8.37 -47.12
N VAL A 37 29.61 -9.03 -45.98
CA VAL A 37 28.89 -8.44 -44.86
C VAL A 37 29.92 -8.10 -43.81
N ALA A 38 30.14 -6.80 -43.62
CA ALA A 38 30.92 -6.25 -42.53
C ALA A 38 30.43 -6.85 -41.20
N ALA A 39 31.36 -7.26 -40.35
CA ALA A 39 31.08 -7.68 -38.99
C ALA A 39 30.52 -6.48 -38.21
N VAL A 40 29.20 -6.31 -38.26
CA VAL A 40 28.47 -5.50 -37.29
C VAL A 40 28.57 -6.25 -35.97
N SER A 41 29.17 -5.59 -34.97
CA SER A 41 29.36 -6.19 -33.66
C SER A 41 28.01 -6.68 -33.12
N SER A 42 27.99 -7.85 -32.50
CA SER A 42 26.83 -8.43 -31.84
C SER A 42 26.24 -7.54 -30.72
N ALA A 43 26.95 -6.48 -30.31
CA ALA A 43 26.45 -5.46 -29.39
C ALA A 43 25.53 -4.41 -30.06
N SER A 44 25.58 -4.26 -31.38
CA SER A 44 24.76 -3.28 -32.12
C SER A 44 23.46 -3.87 -32.67
N VAL A 45 23.37 -5.19 -32.82
CA VAL A 45 22.16 -5.89 -33.28
C VAL A 45 21.21 -6.23 -32.12
N ALA A 46 21.73 -6.32 -30.88
CA ALA A 46 20.90 -6.45 -29.68
C ALA A 46 20.14 -5.15 -29.30
N ARG A 47 20.37 -4.03 -29.99
CA ARG A 47 19.70 -2.73 -29.75
C ARG A 47 18.51 -2.45 -30.67
N LEU A 48 18.20 -3.34 -31.62
CA LEU A 48 17.19 -3.08 -32.66
C LEU A 48 15.99 -4.05 -32.65
N THR A 49 15.85 -4.85 -31.59
CA THR A 49 14.68 -5.71 -31.37
C THR A 49 14.24 -5.74 -29.90
N ALA A 50 14.39 -4.62 -29.19
CA ALA A 50 13.51 -4.37 -28.05
C ALA A 50 12.15 -4.08 -28.68
N GLY A 51 11.30 -5.10 -28.80
CA GLY A 51 9.95 -4.91 -29.31
C GLY A 51 9.14 -4.10 -28.30
N SER A 52 7.98 -3.61 -28.73
CA SER A 52 6.97 -2.96 -27.88
C SER A 52 6.60 -3.75 -26.61
N GLU A 53 6.97 -5.03 -26.52
CA GLU A 53 6.80 -5.88 -25.33
C GLU A 53 7.60 -5.39 -24.11
N ASP A 54 8.71 -4.67 -24.28
CA ASP A 54 9.64 -4.36 -23.17
C ASP A 54 9.15 -3.27 -22.19
N TYR A 55 8.40 -2.26 -22.67
CA TYR A 55 7.81 -1.20 -21.81
C TYR A 55 6.34 -1.44 -21.46
N CYS A 56 5.68 -2.38 -22.16
CA CYS A 56 4.31 -2.81 -21.83
C CYS A 56 4.27 -3.95 -20.82
N ALA A 57 5.31 -4.78 -20.78
CA ALA A 57 5.62 -5.52 -19.56
C ALA A 57 6.15 -4.51 -18.56
N LEU A 58 5.33 -4.09 -17.61
CA LEU A 58 5.79 -3.45 -16.37
C LEU A 58 6.04 -4.61 -15.40
N PRO A 59 7.23 -5.25 -15.44
CA PRO A 59 7.43 -6.42 -14.64
C PRO A 59 7.27 -6.07 -13.16
N ASP A 60 6.83 -7.06 -12.40
CA ASP A 60 6.86 -7.10 -10.94
C ASP A 60 8.31 -7.10 -10.39
N HIS A 61 9.30 -6.68 -11.20
CA HIS A 61 10.70 -7.09 -11.10
C HIS A 61 11.63 -5.88 -10.99
N ASP A 62 12.55 -5.98 -10.03
CA ASP A 62 13.62 -5.08 -9.61
C ASP A 62 13.46 -4.55 -8.18
N VAL A 63 12.37 -4.84 -7.46
CA VAL A 63 12.36 -4.66 -6.00
C VAL A 63 12.77 -5.99 -5.41
N GLU A 64 13.85 -5.99 -4.62
CA GLU A 64 14.31 -7.20 -3.96
C GLU A 64 13.27 -7.65 -2.93
N VAL A 65 12.68 -8.83 -3.16
CA VAL A 65 11.76 -9.46 -2.20
C VAL A 65 12.58 -10.21 -1.17
N LEU A 66 12.71 -9.61 0.01
CA LEU A 66 13.46 -10.13 1.15
C LEU A 66 12.72 -11.27 1.85
N ALA A 67 11.38 -11.21 1.88
CA ALA A 67 10.53 -12.30 2.36
C ALA A 67 9.24 -12.41 1.55
N LEU A 68 8.80 -13.66 1.34
CA LEU A 68 7.52 -14.00 0.72
C LEU A 68 6.87 -15.13 1.52
N ARG A 69 5.64 -14.88 1.98
CA ARG A 69 4.82 -15.84 2.72
C ARG A 69 3.37 -15.79 2.25
N PRO A 70 2.60 -16.89 2.35
CA PRO A 70 3.05 -18.21 2.77
C PRO A 70 4.03 -18.84 1.76
N SER A 71 4.96 -19.66 2.25
CA SER A 71 5.83 -20.47 1.37
C SER A 71 5.05 -21.62 0.72
N ALA A 72 5.63 -22.28 -0.29
CA ALA A 72 4.96 -23.40 -0.98
C ALA A 72 4.63 -24.60 -0.06
N SER A 73 5.29 -24.72 1.10
CA SER A 73 5.04 -25.74 2.12
C SER A 73 4.06 -25.31 3.21
N GLU A 74 3.71 -24.04 3.28
CA GLU A 74 2.81 -23.49 4.29
C GLU A 74 1.35 -23.54 3.83
N ALA A 75 0.44 -23.49 4.80
CA ALA A 75 -0.97 -23.34 4.48
C ALA A 75 -1.20 -21.98 3.82
N ALA A 76 -2.00 -21.96 2.75
CA ALA A 76 -2.39 -20.72 2.10
C ALA A 76 -3.11 -19.79 3.09
N VAL A 77 -2.90 -18.49 2.90
CA VAL A 77 -3.71 -17.45 3.55
C VAL A 77 -4.82 -17.09 2.58
N ASP A 78 -6.04 -17.51 2.91
CA ASP A 78 -7.24 -17.34 2.07
C ASP A 78 -8.22 -16.30 2.63
N ASP A 79 -7.95 -15.75 3.81
CA ASP A 79 -8.68 -14.63 4.37
C ASP A 79 -7.74 -13.60 4.98
N VAL A 80 -7.78 -12.41 4.40
CA VAL A 80 -7.17 -11.19 4.94
C VAL A 80 -8.24 -10.11 4.86
N ASN A 81 -8.45 -9.46 5.98
CA ASN A 81 -9.53 -8.52 6.17
C ASN A 81 -9.00 -7.21 6.74
N TRP A 82 -9.44 -6.09 6.19
CA TRP A 82 -9.26 -4.70 6.66
C TRP A 82 -7.83 -4.18 6.91
N PHE A 83 -6.86 -4.99 7.36
CA PHE A 83 -5.61 -4.48 7.91
C PHE A 83 -4.52 -5.57 8.12
N ALA A 84 -3.27 -5.19 7.87
CA ALA A 84 -2.08 -5.90 8.35
C ALA A 84 -0.93 -4.91 8.59
N ARG A 85 -0.15 -5.10 9.66
CA ARG A 85 0.97 -4.23 10.04
C ARG A 85 2.12 -4.97 10.71
N PRO A 86 3.35 -4.48 10.54
CA PRO A 86 4.49 -4.83 11.38
C PRO A 86 4.22 -4.67 12.87
N VAL A 87 4.80 -5.57 13.67
CA VAL A 87 4.83 -5.54 15.12
C VAL A 87 6.28 -5.32 15.55
N PRO A 88 6.65 -4.11 16.00
CA PRO A 88 8.01 -3.86 16.48
C PRO A 88 8.36 -4.76 17.67
N HIS A 89 9.60 -5.22 17.75
CA HIS A 89 10.17 -5.97 18.87
C HIS A 89 11.71 -5.87 18.84
N ASP A 90 12.38 -6.37 19.88
CA ASP A 90 13.85 -6.29 20.05
C ASP A 90 14.65 -7.30 19.18
N GLY A 91 14.00 -7.91 18.18
CA GLY A 91 14.57 -8.96 17.33
C GLY A 91 14.66 -8.55 15.87
N ASP A 92 15.28 -9.39 15.05
CA ASP A 92 15.48 -9.15 13.61
C ASP A 92 14.39 -9.83 12.76
N GLU A 93 13.42 -10.49 13.40
CA GLU A 93 12.31 -11.16 12.73
C GLU A 93 11.32 -10.15 12.11
N TRP A 94 10.73 -10.51 10.96
CA TRP A 94 9.68 -9.71 10.34
C TRP A 94 8.32 -10.22 10.79
N ILE A 95 7.86 -9.74 11.95
CA ILE A 95 6.56 -10.11 12.51
C ILE A 95 5.48 -9.11 12.10
N ILE A 96 4.36 -9.61 11.59
CA ILE A 96 3.16 -8.80 11.32
C ILE A 96 1.99 -9.25 12.19
N ALA A 97 1.13 -8.31 12.53
CA ALA A 97 -0.25 -8.57 12.91
C ALA A 97 -1.12 -8.46 11.66
N PHE A 98 -2.00 -9.42 11.41
CA PHE A 98 -2.98 -9.33 10.35
C PHE A 98 -4.33 -9.85 10.81
N ALA A 99 -5.38 -9.36 10.18
CA ALA A 99 -6.74 -9.71 10.52
C ALA A 99 -7.38 -10.64 9.48
N SER A 100 -8.12 -11.63 9.94
CA SER A 100 -9.17 -12.30 9.17
C SER A 100 -10.54 -11.71 9.52
N HIS A 101 -11.62 -12.27 8.99
CA HIS A 101 -12.99 -11.88 9.38
C HIS A 101 -13.30 -12.11 10.86
N ASP A 102 -12.74 -13.18 11.42
CA ASP A 102 -13.16 -13.67 12.73
C ASP A 102 -12.07 -13.54 13.80
N GLN A 103 -10.82 -13.25 13.41
CA GLN A 103 -9.67 -13.37 14.30
C GLN A 103 -8.49 -12.46 13.89
N ASN A 104 -7.77 -11.92 14.86
CA ASN A 104 -6.43 -11.36 14.64
C ASN A 104 -5.34 -12.44 14.81
N TYR A 105 -4.27 -12.32 14.04
CA TYR A 105 -3.10 -13.22 14.10
C TYR A 105 -1.80 -12.44 14.20
N LEU A 106 -0.81 -13.00 14.88
CA LEU A 106 0.59 -12.72 14.59
C LEU A 106 1.11 -13.74 13.57
N TYR A 107 1.95 -13.25 12.66
CA TYR A 107 2.64 -14.07 11.67
C TYR A 107 4.09 -13.63 11.56
N ASP A 108 5.00 -14.52 11.94
CA ASP A 108 6.43 -14.37 11.68
C ASP A 108 6.72 -14.73 10.22
N LEU A 109 7.03 -13.70 9.43
CA LEU A 109 7.33 -13.86 8.01
C LEU A 109 8.72 -14.46 7.77
N SER A 110 9.61 -14.41 8.75
CA SER A 110 10.95 -14.98 8.68
C SER A 110 10.90 -16.51 8.76
N ASN A 111 10.13 -17.09 9.69
CA ASN A 111 10.11 -18.54 9.91
C ASN A 111 8.78 -19.25 9.53
N GLY A 112 7.72 -18.52 9.23
CA GLY A 112 6.45 -19.09 8.80
C GLY A 112 5.49 -19.49 9.94
N VAL A 113 5.78 -19.13 11.20
CA VAL A 113 4.92 -19.44 12.35
C VAL A 113 3.80 -18.41 12.49
N ARG A 114 2.58 -18.89 12.75
CA ARG A 114 1.38 -18.06 12.90
C ARG A 114 0.57 -18.49 14.12
N VAL A 115 0.14 -17.53 14.93
CA VAL A 115 -0.69 -17.77 16.13
C VAL A 115 -1.85 -16.77 16.20
N ALA A 116 -2.99 -17.20 16.74
CA ALA A 116 -4.13 -16.34 17.01
C ALA A 116 -3.87 -15.45 18.24
N ILE A 117 -4.28 -14.18 18.16
CA ILE A 117 -4.19 -13.17 19.23
C ILE A 117 -5.55 -12.51 19.48
N PRO A 118 -5.79 -11.83 20.61
CA PRO A 118 -7.13 -11.39 21.01
C PRO A 118 -7.90 -10.49 20.04
N ASP A 119 -9.21 -10.50 20.25
CA ASP A 119 -10.23 -9.78 19.48
C ASP A 119 -10.17 -10.07 17.96
N ARG A 120 -11.03 -9.38 17.22
CA ARG A 120 -11.08 -9.45 15.75
C ARG A 120 -10.57 -8.14 15.17
N SER A 121 -9.99 -8.18 13.98
CA SER A 121 -9.62 -7.04 13.14
C SER A 121 -8.75 -5.90 13.72
N ASP A 122 -7.99 -5.26 12.82
CA ASP A 122 -7.32 -3.96 13.02
C ASP A 122 -6.44 -3.86 14.29
N ALA A 123 -5.78 -4.96 14.65
CA ALA A 123 -4.77 -4.96 15.70
C ALA A 123 -3.54 -4.15 15.25
N VAL A 124 -3.15 -3.14 16.02
CA VAL A 124 -2.02 -2.24 15.70
C VAL A 124 -1.07 -2.13 16.88
N ALA A 125 0.21 -2.43 16.66
CA ALA A 125 1.23 -2.30 17.69
C ALA A 125 1.61 -0.83 17.92
N THR A 126 2.00 -0.47 19.13
CA THR A 126 2.69 0.80 19.41
C THR A 126 4.07 0.79 18.73
N PRO A 127 4.65 1.96 18.39
CA PRO A 127 5.94 2.01 17.70
C PRO A 127 7.11 1.36 18.46
N ASP A 128 7.03 1.29 19.78
CA ASP A 128 8.00 0.61 20.64
C ASP A 128 7.69 -0.87 20.87
N GLY A 129 6.64 -1.40 20.26
CA GLY A 129 6.27 -2.81 20.38
C GLY A 129 5.73 -3.23 21.74
N ARG A 130 5.49 -2.31 22.68
CA ARG A 130 5.05 -2.68 24.05
C ARG A 130 3.60 -3.13 24.10
N TYR A 131 2.73 -2.50 23.30
CA TYR A 131 1.29 -2.76 23.33
C TYR A 131 0.70 -2.98 21.93
N MET A 132 -0.24 -3.92 21.85
CA MET A 132 -1.11 -4.13 20.71
C MET A 132 -2.47 -3.52 21.04
N THR A 133 -2.99 -2.67 20.17
CA THR A 133 -4.26 -1.97 20.40
C THR A 133 -5.33 -2.53 19.48
N VAL A 134 -6.58 -2.52 19.91
CA VAL A 134 -7.74 -2.93 19.10
C VAL A 134 -8.85 -1.90 19.25
N PRO A 135 -9.45 -1.39 18.16
CA PRO A 135 -10.45 -0.33 18.23
C PRO A 135 -11.82 -0.91 18.61
N SER A 136 -12.66 -0.07 19.20
CA SER A 136 -13.90 -0.49 19.85
C SER A 136 -14.90 -1.23 18.98
N TYR A 137 -14.94 -0.94 17.67
CA TYR A 137 -15.89 -1.58 16.76
C TYR A 137 -15.69 -3.10 16.70
N TYR A 138 -14.47 -3.56 17.00
CA TYR A 138 -14.13 -4.96 16.93
C TYR A 138 -14.06 -5.66 18.29
N THR A 139 -14.19 -4.94 19.40
CA THR A 139 -14.22 -5.56 20.73
C THR A 139 -15.66 -5.90 21.15
N PRO A 140 -15.86 -6.96 21.95
CA PRO A 140 -17.20 -7.44 22.30
C PRO A 140 -18.01 -6.46 23.16
N ASP A 141 -17.34 -5.59 23.91
CA ASP A 141 -17.91 -4.60 24.83
C ASP A 141 -17.86 -3.16 24.29
N SER A 142 -17.46 -2.98 23.02
CA SER A 142 -17.33 -1.65 22.40
C SER A 142 -16.37 -0.70 23.11
N THR A 143 -15.25 -1.23 23.61
CA THR A 143 -14.16 -0.48 24.26
C THR A 143 -12.87 -0.54 23.44
N VAL A 144 -12.01 0.47 23.53
CA VAL A 144 -10.66 0.37 22.96
C VAL A 144 -9.78 -0.40 23.93
N ARG A 145 -9.05 -1.40 23.45
CA ARG A 145 -8.26 -2.30 24.30
C ARG A 145 -6.78 -2.24 23.97
N PHE A 146 -5.94 -2.37 25.00
CA PHE A 146 -4.49 -2.44 24.91
C PHE A 146 -4.02 -3.75 25.53
N TYR A 147 -3.37 -4.59 24.74
CA TYR A 147 -2.82 -5.87 25.15
C TYR A 147 -1.30 -5.78 25.22
N PRO A 148 -0.63 -6.41 26.21
CA PRO A 148 0.81 -6.50 26.21
C PRO A 148 1.28 -7.38 25.06
N VAL A 149 2.27 -6.93 24.29
CA VAL A 149 2.79 -7.68 23.12
C VAL A 149 3.69 -8.84 23.54
N ALA A 150 4.50 -8.66 24.59
CA ALA A 150 5.48 -9.68 24.99
C ALA A 150 4.88 -11.08 25.19
N PRO A 151 3.74 -11.28 25.90
CA PRO A 151 3.10 -12.59 25.98
C PRO A 151 2.63 -13.17 24.62
N MET A 152 2.32 -12.32 23.64
CA MET A 152 1.95 -12.76 22.30
C MET A 152 3.16 -13.22 21.50
N LEU A 153 4.29 -12.52 21.61
CA LEU A 153 5.56 -12.93 20.99
C LEU A 153 6.07 -14.24 21.62
N ASP A 154 6.03 -14.34 22.94
CA ASP A 154 6.35 -15.58 23.66
C ASP A 154 5.48 -16.76 23.17
N ALA A 155 4.21 -16.51 22.86
CA ALA A 155 3.30 -17.53 22.34
C ALA A 155 3.58 -17.88 20.88
N LEU A 156 3.91 -16.89 20.05
CA LEU A 156 4.38 -17.06 18.69
C LEU A 156 5.64 -17.94 18.63
N ASP A 157 6.62 -17.70 19.50
CA ASP A 157 7.85 -18.50 19.61
C ASP A 157 7.56 -19.98 19.95
N ARG A 158 6.50 -20.23 20.71
CA ARG A 158 6.04 -21.59 21.05
C ARG A 158 5.08 -22.18 20.02
N GLY A 159 4.61 -21.40 19.05
CA GLY A 159 3.55 -21.80 18.12
C GLY A 159 2.20 -22.06 18.81
N GLU A 160 1.90 -21.31 19.88
CA GLU A 160 0.69 -21.45 20.69
C GLU A 160 -0.24 -20.25 20.50
N ASP A 161 -1.53 -20.51 20.31
CA ASP A 161 -2.56 -19.47 20.24
C ASP A 161 -2.80 -18.83 21.61
N VAL A 162 -3.03 -17.50 21.64
CA VAL A 162 -3.39 -16.73 22.84
C VAL A 162 -4.59 -15.79 22.62
N PRO A 163 -5.74 -16.29 22.10
CA PRO A 163 -6.89 -15.45 21.76
C PRO A 163 -7.60 -14.86 22.99
N ASP A 164 -7.39 -15.46 24.16
CA ASP A 164 -8.03 -15.08 25.42
C ASP A 164 -7.10 -14.27 26.35
N LEU A 165 -5.99 -13.71 25.82
CA LEU A 165 -5.12 -12.84 26.61
C LEU A 165 -5.90 -11.60 27.06
N GLU A 166 -5.87 -11.32 28.37
CA GLU A 166 -6.55 -10.16 28.94
C GLU A 166 -5.84 -8.84 28.58
N PRO A 167 -6.58 -7.74 28.35
CA PRO A 167 -5.98 -6.44 28.09
C PRO A 167 -5.31 -5.89 29.35
N ALA A 168 -4.15 -5.24 29.15
CA ALA A 168 -3.49 -4.45 30.20
C ALA A 168 -4.27 -3.18 30.53
N PHE A 169 -5.03 -2.64 29.58
CA PHE A 169 -5.85 -1.45 29.76
C PHE A 169 -7.07 -1.44 28.82
N VAL A 170 -8.18 -0.89 29.32
CA VAL A 170 -9.46 -0.76 28.61
C VAL A 170 -9.95 0.68 28.69
N HIS A 171 -10.14 1.32 27.55
CA HIS A 171 -10.71 2.66 27.46
C HIS A 171 -12.20 2.59 27.09
N ASP A 172 -13.06 2.72 28.09
CA ASP A 172 -14.51 2.93 27.90
C ASP A 172 -14.85 4.42 27.96
N HIS A 173 -14.94 5.04 26.78
CA HIS A 173 -15.39 6.41 26.64
C HIS A 173 -16.45 6.50 25.56
N ALA A 174 -17.53 7.25 25.80
CA ALA A 174 -18.69 7.31 24.91
C ALA A 174 -18.31 7.71 23.46
N ALA A 175 -17.40 8.69 23.30
CA ALA A 175 -16.91 9.13 21.99
C ALA A 175 -15.97 8.12 21.30
N MET A 176 -15.58 7.03 21.99
CA MET A 176 -14.69 6.00 21.49
C MET A 176 -15.39 4.67 21.23
N ARG A 177 -16.72 4.54 21.42
CA ARG A 177 -17.45 3.26 21.28
C ARG A 177 -17.70 2.79 19.85
N ARG A 178 -17.42 3.62 18.85
CA ARG A 178 -17.70 3.36 17.43
C ARG A 178 -16.52 3.69 16.52
N VAL A 179 -15.31 3.50 17.04
CA VAL A 179 -14.09 3.66 16.24
C VAL A 179 -13.73 2.32 15.63
N TYR A 180 -13.43 2.30 14.33
CA TYR A 180 -13.18 1.05 13.58
C TYR A 180 -11.81 1.02 12.90
N TYR A 181 -11.09 2.12 12.89
CA TYR A 181 -9.77 2.21 12.27
C TYR A 181 -8.85 2.96 13.22
N GLN A 182 -7.58 2.56 13.30
CA GLN A 182 -6.59 3.23 14.14
C GLN A 182 -5.17 3.31 13.56
N SER A 183 -4.39 4.25 14.10
CA SER A 183 -2.93 4.28 13.97
C SER A 183 -2.31 4.78 15.29
N THR A 184 -1.08 4.38 15.57
CA THR A 184 -0.41 4.55 16.87
C THR A 184 0.88 5.38 16.73
N ALA A 185 1.21 6.12 17.78
CA ALA A 185 2.43 6.92 17.88
C ALA A 185 2.99 6.89 19.30
N LEU A 186 4.31 7.04 19.42
CA LEU A 186 5.05 7.26 20.66
C LEU A 186 5.46 8.75 20.71
N VAL A 187 4.79 9.53 21.55
CA VAL A 187 4.96 10.99 21.60
C VAL A 187 6.08 11.41 22.54
N ALA A 188 6.19 10.73 23.68
CA ALA A 188 7.18 11.05 24.69
C ALA A 188 7.43 9.87 25.62
N GLU A 189 8.65 9.81 26.16
CA GLU A 189 9.00 8.97 27.31
C GLU A 189 9.78 9.84 28.32
N ALA A 190 9.42 9.77 29.59
CA ALA A 190 10.07 10.54 30.64
C ALA A 190 10.14 9.77 31.96
N THR A 191 11.23 9.91 32.71
CA THR A 191 11.32 9.38 34.07
C THR A 191 10.87 10.43 35.09
N VAL A 192 9.84 10.10 35.88
CA VAL A 192 9.27 10.98 36.92
C VAL A 192 9.37 10.26 38.27
N GLY A 193 10.42 10.56 39.03
CA GLY A 193 10.67 9.90 40.31
C GLY A 193 11.07 8.43 40.13
N ASP A 194 10.25 7.52 40.66
CA ASP A 194 10.40 6.06 40.56
C ASP A 194 9.58 5.46 39.41
N ARG A 195 9.11 6.30 38.47
CA ARG A 195 8.26 5.88 37.35
C ARG A 195 8.84 6.29 36.00
N VAL A 196 8.55 5.49 34.99
CA VAL A 196 8.70 5.86 33.58
C VAL A 196 7.31 6.13 33.02
N GLU A 197 7.07 7.34 32.53
CA GLU A 197 5.84 7.74 31.86
C GLU A 197 6.06 7.70 30.35
N THR A 198 5.29 6.85 29.67
CA THR A 198 5.27 6.75 28.20
C THR A 198 3.96 7.31 27.69
N THR A 199 4.01 8.31 26.81
CA THR A 199 2.81 8.90 26.19
C THR A 199 2.63 8.33 24.79
N TYR A 200 1.57 7.56 24.60
CA TYR A 200 1.13 7.14 23.26
C TYR A 200 0.04 8.06 22.75
N ARG A 201 0.04 8.33 21.45
CA ARG A 201 -1.07 8.98 20.76
C ARG A 201 -1.68 8.00 19.80
N LEU A 202 -2.98 7.75 19.93
CA LEU A 202 -3.71 6.97 18.95
C LEU A 202 -4.63 7.89 18.17
N MET A 203 -4.65 7.72 16.85
CA MET A 203 -5.64 8.33 15.97
C MET A 203 -6.67 7.28 15.58
N PHE A 204 -7.94 7.70 15.53
CA PHE A 204 -9.08 6.83 15.28
C PHE A 204 -10.02 7.41 14.23
N SER A 205 -10.60 6.54 13.38
CA SER A 205 -11.76 6.89 12.53
C SER A 205 -13.07 6.44 13.16
N GLY A 206 -14.12 7.26 13.05
CA GLY A 206 -15.49 6.90 13.41
C GLY A 206 -16.32 6.47 12.19
N THR A 207 -17.40 5.71 12.40
CA THR A 207 -18.30 5.23 11.30
C THR A 207 -18.83 6.36 10.39
N ASN A 208 -19.22 6.03 9.15
CA ASN A 208 -19.63 6.94 8.06
C ASN A 208 -20.65 8.05 8.42
N HIS A 209 -21.37 7.95 9.55
CA HIS A 209 -22.35 8.93 10.00
C HIS A 209 -21.87 9.82 11.15
N GLU A 210 -20.71 9.50 11.75
CA GLU A 210 -20.08 10.22 12.87
C GLU A 210 -18.63 10.63 12.53
N SER A 211 -18.34 10.70 11.23
CA SER A 211 -17.03 10.81 10.61
C SER A 211 -16.30 12.12 10.97
N ARG A 212 -15.56 12.06 12.08
CA ARG A 212 -14.42 12.93 12.35
C ARG A 212 -13.31 12.08 12.95
N PHE A 213 -12.10 12.19 12.42
CA PHE A 213 -10.91 11.66 13.07
C PHE A 213 -10.71 12.26 14.44
N ARG A 214 -10.29 11.39 15.35
CA ARG A 214 -10.01 11.77 16.73
C ARG A 214 -8.63 11.28 17.10
N ILE A 215 -7.90 12.07 17.86
CA ILE A 215 -6.75 11.57 18.60
C ILE A 215 -7.08 11.51 20.09
N ALA A 216 -6.46 10.57 20.78
CA ALA A 216 -6.39 10.56 22.23
C ALA A 216 -4.96 10.21 22.65
N ASP A 217 -4.48 10.92 23.67
CA ASP A 217 -3.19 10.66 24.27
C ASP A 217 -3.38 9.75 25.49
N TYR A 218 -2.47 8.81 25.71
CA TYR A 218 -2.51 7.86 26.80
C TYR A 218 -1.17 7.88 27.51
N VAL A 219 -1.16 8.31 28.76
CA VAL A 219 0.03 8.29 29.61
C VAL A 219 0.05 6.99 30.38
N PHE A 220 0.95 6.09 30.00
CA PHE A 220 1.21 4.84 30.72
C PHE A 220 2.35 5.09 31.71
N ALA A 221 2.09 4.86 32.99
CA ALA A 221 3.09 4.93 34.04
C ALA A 221 3.57 3.53 34.41
N HIS A 222 4.86 3.27 34.28
CA HIS A 222 5.51 2.03 34.65
C HIS A 222 6.45 2.25 35.84
N ASP A 223 6.63 1.23 36.65
CA ASP A 223 7.67 1.21 37.68
C ASP A 223 9.05 1.22 37.03
N ALA A 224 9.91 2.15 37.40
CA ALA A 224 11.22 2.30 36.77
C ALA A 224 12.19 1.16 37.10
N SER A 225 11.91 0.36 38.14
CA SER A 225 12.80 -0.71 38.59
C SER A 225 12.52 -2.06 37.92
N ASP A 226 11.26 -2.37 37.63
CA ASP A 226 10.84 -3.66 37.08
C ASP A 226 9.96 -3.57 35.83
N GLY A 227 9.62 -2.36 35.36
CA GLY A 227 8.82 -2.13 34.17
C GLY A 227 7.35 -2.49 34.32
N ARG A 228 6.87 -2.79 35.53
CA ARG A 228 5.46 -3.16 35.76
C ARG A 228 4.54 -1.95 35.51
N LEU A 229 3.47 -2.16 34.75
CA LEU A 229 2.43 -1.14 34.55
C LEU A 229 1.77 -0.78 35.90
N LEU A 230 1.75 0.52 36.22
CA LEU A 230 1.18 1.08 37.45
C LEU A 230 -0.19 1.70 37.20
N ASP A 231 -0.29 2.52 36.15
CA ASP A 231 -1.50 3.29 35.84
C ASP A 231 -1.52 3.69 34.36
N VAL A 232 -2.71 3.98 33.84
CA VAL A 232 -2.91 4.54 32.51
C VAL A 232 -3.92 5.67 32.58
N THR A 233 -3.51 6.87 32.17
CA THR A 233 -4.38 8.05 32.12
C THR A 233 -4.65 8.45 30.67
N PRO A 234 -5.87 8.23 30.14
CA PRO A 234 -6.25 8.73 28.83
C PRO A 234 -6.64 10.22 28.87
N SER A 235 -6.33 10.96 27.82
CA SER A 235 -6.91 12.28 27.57
C SER A 235 -8.36 12.18 27.09
N ALA A 236 -9.08 13.29 27.12
CA ALA A 236 -10.31 13.40 26.34
C ALA A 236 -9.98 13.25 24.83
N PRO A 237 -10.84 12.58 24.04
CA PRO A 237 -10.66 12.54 22.59
C PRO A 237 -10.76 13.93 21.97
N MET A 238 -9.84 14.25 21.06
CA MET A 238 -9.73 15.54 20.38
C MET A 238 -9.93 15.36 18.88
N ALA A 239 -10.60 16.30 18.22
CA ALA A 239 -10.68 16.32 16.75
C ALA A 239 -9.30 16.58 16.13
N VAL A 240 -8.98 15.88 15.04
CA VAL A 240 -7.77 16.12 14.23
C VAL A 240 -8.01 17.22 13.21
N CYS A 241 -7.04 18.12 13.06
CA CYS A 241 -7.03 19.22 12.10
C CYS A 241 -6.26 18.90 10.79
N PRO A 242 -6.55 19.62 9.68
CA PRO A 242 -7.84 20.26 9.43
C PRO A 242 -8.95 19.22 9.59
N ALA A 243 -10.21 19.64 9.72
CA ALA A 243 -11.30 18.67 9.70
C ALA A 243 -11.23 17.89 8.38
N VAL A 244 -10.68 16.68 8.42
CA VAL A 244 -10.62 15.79 7.28
C VAL A 244 -12.06 15.40 7.02
N GLN A 245 -12.67 15.99 5.99
CA GLN A 245 -14.12 15.85 5.76
C GLN A 245 -14.51 14.47 5.22
N ASN A 246 -13.52 13.60 4.99
CA ASN A 246 -13.72 12.32 4.34
C ASN A 246 -13.00 11.18 5.09
N ASP A 247 -13.71 10.59 6.05
CA ASP A 247 -13.16 9.63 7.00
C ASP A 247 -12.90 8.22 6.46
N LEU A 248 -13.33 7.94 5.23
CA LEU A 248 -13.18 6.63 4.60
C LEU A 248 -11.77 6.35 4.10
N ASN A 249 -10.89 7.36 4.12
CA ASN A 249 -9.59 7.29 3.47
C ASN A 249 -8.42 7.05 4.43
N THR A 250 -8.74 6.61 5.66
CA THR A 250 -7.80 6.07 6.66
C THR A 250 -6.49 6.88 6.75
N PRO A 251 -6.52 8.10 7.30
CA PRO A 251 -5.32 8.86 7.57
C PRO A 251 -4.43 8.10 8.55
N PHE A 252 -3.14 8.37 8.51
CA PHE A 252 -2.16 7.75 9.37
C PHE A 252 -1.38 8.80 10.13
N ILE A 253 -1.11 8.52 11.41
CA ILE A 253 -0.23 9.33 12.22
C ILE A 253 1.22 8.82 12.08
N SER A 254 2.19 9.72 12.07
CA SER A 254 3.61 9.35 12.10
C SER A 254 3.96 8.67 13.42
N LYS A 255 5.04 7.87 13.43
CA LYS A 255 5.44 7.09 14.61
C LYS A 255 5.78 7.96 15.83
N ASP A 256 6.15 9.22 15.62
CA ASP A 256 6.40 10.24 16.67
C ASP A 256 5.16 11.08 17.05
N GLY A 257 4.03 10.88 16.37
CA GLY A 257 2.76 11.55 16.68
C GLY A 257 2.67 13.00 16.22
N ARG A 258 3.67 13.49 15.46
CA ARG A 258 3.77 14.89 15.02
C ARG A 258 3.06 15.16 13.69
N TYR A 259 2.95 14.16 12.81
CA TYR A 259 2.42 14.33 11.47
C TYR A 259 1.22 13.44 11.20
N VAL A 260 0.34 13.89 10.32
CA VAL A 260 -0.80 13.13 9.82
C VAL A 260 -0.74 13.13 8.30
N ALA A 261 -0.70 11.94 7.69
CA ALA A 261 -0.95 11.76 6.28
C ALA A 261 -2.45 11.57 6.08
N ALA A 262 -3.08 12.46 5.32
CA ALA A 262 -4.51 12.40 5.06
C ALA A 262 -4.81 12.79 3.62
N TYR A 263 -5.76 12.07 3.04
CA TYR A 263 -6.37 12.48 1.79
C TYR A 263 -7.25 13.71 2.01
N THR A 264 -7.17 14.66 1.07
CA THR A 264 -8.00 15.86 1.05
C THR A 264 -8.84 15.94 -0.22
N SER A 265 -10.09 16.40 -0.09
CA SER A 265 -11.03 16.66 -1.17
C SER A 265 -11.89 17.86 -0.82
N GLU A 266 -12.34 18.60 -1.83
CA GLU A 266 -13.33 19.66 -1.66
C GLU A 266 -14.77 19.12 -1.59
N THR A 267 -14.98 17.86 -2.01
CA THR A 267 -16.29 17.18 -1.96
C THR A 267 -16.25 16.03 -0.96
N ALA A 268 -17.33 15.88 -0.19
CA ALA A 268 -17.48 14.76 0.73
C ALA A 268 -17.72 13.44 -0.03
N GLY A 269 -17.20 12.33 0.50
CA GLY A 269 -17.37 10.99 -0.07
C GLY A 269 -16.26 10.57 -1.03
N ASN A 270 -16.39 9.40 -1.64
CA ASN A 270 -15.31 8.75 -2.41
C ASN A 270 -15.32 9.13 -3.90
N GLU A 271 -15.71 10.35 -4.25
CA GLU A 271 -15.67 10.82 -5.65
C GLU A 271 -14.41 11.66 -5.88
N PHE A 272 -13.78 11.46 -7.05
CA PHE A 272 -12.68 12.29 -7.49
C PHE A 272 -13.12 13.75 -7.64
N THR A 273 -12.35 14.67 -7.06
CA THR A 273 -12.43 16.08 -7.41
C THR A 273 -11.07 16.63 -7.78
N SER A 274 -11.04 17.53 -8.76
CA SER A 274 -9.82 18.24 -9.13
C SER A 274 -9.23 18.94 -7.90
N GLY A 275 -7.95 18.69 -7.63
CA GLY A 275 -7.25 19.19 -6.43
C GLY A 275 -7.23 18.21 -5.26
N SER A 276 -7.89 17.05 -5.39
CA SER A 276 -7.79 15.99 -4.39
C SER A 276 -6.39 15.38 -4.37
N SER A 277 -5.83 15.25 -3.18
CA SER A 277 -4.47 14.74 -3.01
C SER A 277 -4.24 14.22 -1.59
N LEU A 278 -3.33 13.26 -1.46
CA LEU A 278 -2.69 12.86 -0.23
C LEU A 278 -1.75 13.97 0.23
N LYS A 279 -1.98 14.49 1.44
CA LYS A 279 -1.19 15.55 2.05
C LYS A 279 -0.65 15.11 3.40
N VAL A 280 0.47 15.71 3.80
CA VAL A 280 1.03 15.59 5.14
C VAL A 280 0.77 16.89 5.89
N PHE A 281 0.22 16.76 7.08
CA PHE A 281 -0.05 17.85 8.01
C PHE A 281 0.82 17.69 9.25
N GLU A 282 1.42 18.76 9.73
CA GLU A 282 2.06 18.81 11.05
C GLU A 282 1.02 19.21 12.10
N ILE A 283 0.93 18.47 13.20
CA ILE A 283 0.16 18.85 14.39
C ILE A 283 1.00 19.89 15.16
N THR A 284 0.63 21.16 15.05
CA THR A 284 1.36 22.29 15.66
C THR A 284 0.98 22.52 17.12
N ALA A 285 -0.22 22.11 17.53
CA ALA A 285 -0.63 22.11 18.94
C ALA A 285 -1.79 21.15 19.20
N VAL A 286 -1.90 20.71 20.45
CA VAL A 286 -3.04 19.93 20.97
C VAL A 286 -3.72 20.68 22.12
N ASP A 287 -5.05 20.69 22.13
CA ASP A 287 -5.85 21.27 23.22
C ASP A 287 -6.95 20.29 23.65
N PRO A 288 -6.64 19.41 24.62
CA PRO A 288 -7.61 18.47 25.17
C PRO A 288 -8.84 19.14 25.80
N ALA A 289 -8.67 20.35 26.34
CA ALA A 289 -9.77 21.08 26.98
C ALA A 289 -10.77 21.64 25.96
N ALA A 290 -10.26 22.11 24.82
CA ALA A 290 -11.09 22.51 23.68
C ALA A 290 -11.53 21.32 22.80
N GLY A 291 -10.95 20.13 23.00
CA GLY A 291 -11.27 18.92 22.24
C GLY A 291 -10.81 19.00 20.78
N THR A 292 -9.70 19.68 20.50
CA THR A 292 -9.20 19.91 19.13
C THR A 292 -7.69 19.98 19.05
N THR A 293 -7.18 19.91 17.83
CA THR A 293 -5.78 20.15 17.48
C THR A 293 -5.66 21.34 16.51
N THR A 294 -4.43 21.84 16.29
CA THR A 294 -4.08 22.80 15.21
C THR A 294 -3.00 22.21 14.32
N CYS A 295 -3.09 22.45 13.00
CA CYS A 295 -2.26 21.76 12.02
C CYS A 295 -1.94 22.64 10.82
N ASP A 296 -0.75 22.45 10.25
CA ASP A 296 -0.29 23.11 9.03
C ASP A 296 0.05 22.07 7.95
N PRO A 297 -0.33 22.27 6.67
CA PRO A 297 0.12 21.40 5.59
C PRO A 297 1.62 21.61 5.35
N VAL A 298 2.38 20.51 5.32
CA VAL A 298 3.84 20.55 5.11
C VAL A 298 4.29 19.81 3.86
N ALA A 299 3.48 18.91 3.31
CA ALA A 299 3.74 18.27 2.03
C ALA A 299 2.44 17.93 1.29
N ASP A 300 2.51 17.96 -0.04
CA ASP A 300 1.44 17.55 -0.96
C ASP A 300 2.02 16.58 -1.98
N LEU A 301 1.50 15.34 -2.00
CA LEU A 301 2.01 14.24 -2.82
C LEU A 301 1.54 14.34 -4.27
N GLY A 302 0.50 15.14 -4.54
CA GLY A 302 -0.06 15.35 -5.88
C GLY A 302 -0.94 14.20 -6.41
N PHE A 303 -1.19 13.17 -5.61
CA PHE A 303 -1.98 12.00 -6.00
C PHE A 303 -3.14 11.77 -5.04
N ALA A 304 -4.29 11.41 -5.58
CA ALA A 304 -5.35 10.82 -4.79
C ALA A 304 -4.90 9.43 -4.32
N ALA A 305 -4.50 9.33 -3.06
CA ALA A 305 -4.05 8.08 -2.45
C ALA A 305 -4.55 7.98 -1.01
N GLY A 306 -4.66 6.74 -0.53
CA GLY A 306 -5.09 6.43 0.83
C GLY A 306 -4.22 5.33 1.45
N LYS A 307 -4.50 5.03 2.72
CA LYS A 307 -3.78 4.05 3.55
C LYS A 307 -2.26 4.21 3.47
N ALA A 308 -1.80 5.33 4.02
CA ALA A 308 -0.39 5.65 4.08
C ALA A 308 0.31 4.96 5.28
N ASP A 309 1.63 5.05 5.35
CA ASP A 309 2.40 4.82 6.56
C ASP A 309 3.69 5.62 6.53
N PHE A 310 4.11 6.12 7.69
CA PHE A 310 5.41 6.74 7.84
C PHE A 310 6.44 5.70 8.22
N SER A 311 7.66 5.82 7.71
CA SER A 311 8.80 5.06 8.24
C SER A 311 9.07 5.45 9.70
N PHE A 312 9.80 4.60 10.43
CA PHE A 312 10.07 4.82 11.86
C PHE A 312 10.93 6.05 12.14
N ASP A 313 11.88 6.34 11.26
CA ASP A 313 12.65 7.59 11.25
C ASP A 313 11.90 8.75 10.57
N GLY A 314 10.74 8.45 9.97
CA GLY A 314 9.92 9.31 9.14
C GLY A 314 10.64 9.96 7.95
N SER A 315 11.71 9.37 7.44
CA SER A 315 12.34 9.79 6.19
C SER A 315 11.51 9.43 4.95
N MET A 316 10.55 8.52 5.09
CA MET A 316 9.71 8.03 4.00
C MET A 316 8.23 7.98 4.37
N LEU A 317 7.39 8.09 3.33
CA LEU A 317 5.96 7.82 3.36
C LEU A 317 5.65 6.76 2.31
N THR A 318 4.93 5.70 2.68
CA THR A 318 4.37 4.75 1.72
C THR A 318 2.85 4.92 1.65
N PHE A 319 2.24 4.54 0.54
CA PHE A 319 0.80 4.49 0.35
C PHE A 319 0.47 3.55 -0.80
N HIS A 320 -0.80 3.19 -0.96
CA HIS A 320 -1.24 2.50 -2.16
C HIS A 320 -2.09 3.42 -3.05
N LEU A 321 -1.91 3.25 -4.34
CA LEU A 321 -2.76 3.80 -5.38
C LEU A 321 -3.93 2.85 -5.62
N SER A 322 -5.04 3.39 -6.11
CA SER A 322 -6.17 2.61 -6.61
C SER A 322 -6.48 3.08 -8.02
N GLN A 323 -6.66 2.14 -8.94
CA GLN A 323 -7.09 2.38 -10.32
C GLN A 323 -8.42 1.67 -10.57
N GLY A 324 -9.33 2.31 -11.31
CA GLY A 324 -10.68 1.79 -11.53
C GLY A 324 -11.60 1.84 -10.28
N ALA A 325 -11.04 2.25 -9.14
CA ALA A 325 -11.76 2.73 -7.98
C ALA A 325 -11.01 3.95 -7.44
N TYR A 326 -11.74 5.03 -7.20
CA TYR A 326 -11.13 6.29 -6.79
C TYR A 326 -10.23 6.16 -5.55
N LEU A 327 -10.73 5.42 -4.56
CA LEU A 327 -9.98 4.97 -3.39
C LEU A 327 -10.50 3.58 -3.05
N THR A 328 -9.62 2.68 -2.60
CA THR A 328 -10.00 1.35 -2.10
C THR A 328 -10.09 1.40 -0.57
N PRO A 329 -11.22 1.86 0.01
CA PRO A 329 -11.32 2.03 1.46
C PRO A 329 -11.16 0.69 2.18
N PHE A 330 -11.60 -0.40 1.55
CA PHE A 330 -11.77 -1.69 2.21
C PHE A 330 -11.44 -2.84 1.26
N VAL A 331 -10.55 -3.71 1.71
CA VAL A 331 -10.27 -4.99 1.06
C VAL A 331 -10.80 -6.09 1.97
N ASN A 332 -11.73 -6.87 1.44
CA ASN A 332 -12.43 -7.93 2.15
C ASN A 332 -12.46 -9.13 1.21
N GLY A 333 -11.58 -10.12 1.44
CA GLY A 333 -11.48 -11.29 0.57
C GLY A 333 -10.96 -10.97 -0.84
N GLY A 334 -10.17 -9.90 -1.00
CA GLY A 334 -9.50 -9.50 -2.25
C GLY A 334 -10.03 -8.20 -2.85
N LEU A 335 -9.41 -7.78 -3.96
CA LEU A 335 -9.81 -6.57 -4.70
C LEU A 335 -11.03 -6.83 -5.60
N PRO A 336 -11.94 -5.86 -5.77
CA PRO A 336 -13.00 -5.96 -6.78
C PRO A 336 -12.41 -6.22 -8.17
N SER A 337 -13.11 -6.96 -9.03
CA SER A 337 -12.66 -7.31 -10.39
C SER A 337 -12.53 -6.14 -11.35
N GLY A 338 -12.72 -4.90 -10.87
CA GLY A 338 -12.52 -3.67 -11.62
C GLY A 338 -11.55 -2.71 -10.95
N THR A 339 -10.69 -3.23 -10.08
CA THR A 339 -9.78 -2.41 -9.28
C THR A 339 -8.40 -3.00 -9.30
N ILE A 340 -7.41 -2.14 -9.50
CA ILE A 340 -5.99 -2.46 -9.35
C ILE A 340 -5.45 -1.58 -8.22
N THR A 341 -4.54 -2.13 -7.42
CA THR A 341 -3.82 -1.34 -6.41
C THR A 341 -2.33 -1.58 -6.50
N ASP A 342 -1.56 -0.53 -6.24
CA ASP A 342 -0.10 -0.61 -6.23
C ASP A 342 0.52 0.20 -5.12
N VAL A 343 1.68 -0.25 -4.65
CA VAL A 343 2.43 0.38 -3.57
C VAL A 343 3.38 1.43 -4.12
N VAL A 344 3.39 2.60 -3.48
CA VAL A 344 4.29 3.71 -3.75
C VAL A 344 5.02 4.08 -2.48
N VAL A 345 6.26 4.56 -2.63
CA VAL A 345 7.03 5.19 -1.57
C VAL A 345 7.48 6.57 -2.03
N ALA A 346 7.41 7.55 -1.13
CA ALA A 346 7.91 8.90 -1.31
C ALA A 346 8.97 9.21 -0.24
N ARG A 347 10.07 9.84 -0.65
CA ARG A 347 11.12 10.35 0.23
C ARG A 347 10.70 11.72 0.76
N LEU A 348 10.61 11.86 2.07
CA LEU A 348 10.21 13.09 2.75
C LEU A 348 11.45 13.94 3.02
N ASP A 349 11.39 15.20 2.62
CA ASP A 349 12.49 16.15 2.85
C ASP A 349 12.39 16.71 4.27
N ARG A 350 13.53 16.76 4.97
CA ARG A 350 13.61 17.24 6.34
C ARG A 350 14.55 18.44 6.47
N ASP A 351 14.19 19.39 7.32
CA ASP A 351 15.09 20.47 7.73
C ASP A 351 16.09 20.03 8.82
N ASP A 352 17.01 20.91 9.20
CA ASP A 352 18.02 20.64 10.24
C ASP A 352 17.41 20.33 11.63
N ALA A 353 16.16 20.72 11.86
CA ALA A 353 15.41 20.40 13.07
C ALA A 353 14.61 19.09 12.94
N GLY A 354 14.82 18.34 11.86
CA GLY A 354 14.13 17.10 11.54
C GLY A 354 12.68 17.28 11.13
N ARG A 355 12.22 18.50 10.81
CA ARG A 355 10.83 18.73 10.40
C ARG A 355 10.64 18.35 8.94
N ILE A 356 9.53 17.69 8.62
CA ILE A 356 9.13 17.51 7.22
C ILE A 356 8.82 18.88 6.61
N VAL A 357 9.46 19.19 5.49
CA VAL A 357 9.28 20.44 4.72
C VAL A 357 8.83 20.21 3.28
N GLY A 358 8.74 18.95 2.86
CA GLY A 358 8.36 18.58 1.51
C GLY A 358 8.63 17.11 1.20
N HIS A 359 8.78 16.82 -0.09
CA HIS A 359 9.23 15.53 -0.61
C HIS A 359 9.92 15.78 -1.95
N SER A 360 10.97 15.00 -2.22
CA SER A 360 11.84 15.20 -3.39
C SER A 360 11.83 14.03 -4.36
N GLY A 361 11.43 12.85 -3.89
CA GLY A 361 11.54 11.61 -4.65
C GLY A 361 10.33 10.71 -4.43
N GLN A 362 9.93 10.01 -5.48
CA GLN A 362 8.86 9.00 -5.41
C GLN A 362 9.17 7.80 -6.31
N GLN A 363 8.63 6.65 -5.93
CA GLN A 363 8.81 5.39 -6.63
C GLN A 363 7.57 4.53 -6.49
N ARG A 364 7.09 3.98 -7.61
CA ARG A 364 6.09 2.91 -7.62
C ARG A 364 6.81 1.58 -7.47
N LEU A 365 6.57 0.88 -6.36
CA LEU A 365 7.24 -0.38 -6.01
C LEU A 365 6.63 -1.59 -6.71
N THR A 366 5.31 -1.62 -6.84
CA THR A 366 4.58 -2.71 -7.49
C THR A 366 3.88 -2.19 -8.72
N THR A 367 3.65 -3.05 -9.70
CA THR A 367 2.82 -2.70 -10.85
C THR A 367 1.95 -3.85 -11.26
N SER A 368 0.66 -3.65 -11.12
CA SER A 368 -0.34 -4.66 -11.41
C SER A 368 -1.04 -4.30 -12.73
N LEU A 369 -1.16 -5.29 -13.62
CA LEU A 369 -1.79 -5.12 -14.95
C LEU A 369 -3.08 -5.93 -15.10
N GLU A 370 -3.41 -6.74 -14.10
CA GLU A 370 -4.57 -7.61 -14.09
C GLU A 370 -5.63 -7.06 -13.12
N SER A 371 -6.86 -6.95 -13.61
CA SER A 371 -7.94 -6.38 -12.81
C SER A 371 -8.34 -7.30 -11.66
N GLY A 372 -8.56 -6.72 -10.47
CA GLY A 372 -8.83 -7.46 -9.25
C GLY A 372 -7.62 -8.13 -8.64
N VAL A 373 -6.41 -7.84 -9.14
CA VAL A 373 -5.11 -8.23 -8.59
C VAL A 373 -4.38 -6.94 -8.21
N GLY A 374 -3.60 -6.98 -7.14
CA GLY A 374 -2.89 -5.80 -6.68
C GLY A 374 -2.07 -6.00 -5.42
N SER A 375 -1.38 -4.94 -5.04
CA SER A 375 -0.63 -4.82 -3.79
C SER A 375 -1.15 -3.64 -2.97
N TYR A 376 -1.32 -3.83 -1.66
CA TYR A 376 -1.99 -2.85 -0.79
C TYR A 376 -1.60 -3.05 0.69
N PHE A 377 -2.06 -2.13 1.55
CA PHE A 377 -1.66 -2.00 2.97
C PHE A 377 -0.15 -1.97 3.20
N PRO A 378 0.59 -1.05 2.55
CA PRO A 378 2.01 -0.96 2.80
C PRO A 378 2.30 -0.40 4.19
N ALA A 379 3.35 -0.89 4.81
CA ALA A 379 3.77 -0.51 6.16
C ALA A 379 5.27 -0.71 6.37
N PHE A 380 5.92 0.18 7.10
CA PHE A 380 7.34 0.02 7.39
C PHE A 380 7.58 -0.85 8.62
N PHE A 381 8.62 -1.68 8.56
CA PHE A 381 9.28 -2.25 9.72
C PHE A 381 10.22 -1.22 10.37
N PRO A 382 10.62 -1.41 11.64
CA PRO A 382 11.60 -0.55 12.32
C PRO A 382 12.96 -0.46 11.64
N ASP A 383 13.35 -1.51 10.90
CA ASP A 383 14.60 -1.60 10.14
C ASP A 383 14.59 -0.79 8.82
N GLY A 384 13.45 -0.19 8.47
CA GLY A 384 13.25 0.57 7.23
C GLY A 384 12.76 -0.26 6.04
N ASN A 385 12.70 -1.59 6.16
CA ASN A 385 12.10 -2.45 5.13
C ASN A 385 10.60 -2.23 5.07
N LEU A 386 10.01 -2.51 3.91
CA LEU A 386 8.60 -2.31 3.64
C LEU A 386 7.85 -3.63 3.51
N PHE A 387 6.80 -3.78 4.31
CA PHE A 387 5.80 -4.81 4.18
C PHE A 387 4.65 -4.37 3.27
N TYR A 388 4.06 -5.32 2.52
CA TYR A 388 2.74 -5.14 1.91
C TYR A 388 2.04 -6.49 1.63
N ILE A 389 0.73 -6.43 1.37
CA ILE A 389 -0.11 -7.57 1.00
C ILE A 389 -0.30 -7.56 -0.51
N SER A 390 -0.23 -8.72 -1.16
CA SER A 390 -0.63 -8.91 -2.56
C SER A 390 -1.74 -9.95 -2.67
N ASN A 391 -2.79 -9.68 -3.44
CA ASN A 391 -3.82 -10.67 -3.75
C ASN A 391 -3.69 -11.16 -5.19
N ARG A 392 -3.84 -12.47 -5.41
CA ARG A 392 -3.75 -13.07 -6.75
C ARG A 392 -5.11 -13.37 -7.39
N VAL A 393 -6.16 -13.34 -6.59
CA VAL A 393 -7.50 -13.75 -7.01
C VAL A 393 -8.47 -12.60 -6.73
N PRO A 394 -9.24 -12.15 -7.73
CA PRO A 394 -10.26 -11.13 -7.54
C PRO A 394 -11.31 -11.54 -6.51
N ARG A 395 -11.85 -10.59 -5.76
CA ARG A 395 -12.87 -10.79 -4.72
C ARG A 395 -14.09 -11.57 -5.21
N GLY A 396 -14.57 -11.24 -6.41
CA GLY A 396 -15.75 -11.86 -7.01
C GLY A 396 -15.53 -13.24 -7.63
N SER A 397 -14.27 -13.69 -7.77
CA SER A 397 -13.96 -14.99 -8.38
C SER A 397 -14.42 -16.17 -7.50
N GLU A 398 -14.87 -17.26 -8.14
CA GLU A 398 -15.16 -18.54 -7.48
C GLU A 398 -13.89 -19.29 -7.08
N GLU A 399 -12.72 -18.87 -7.57
CA GLU A 399 -11.44 -19.44 -7.18
C GLU A 399 -11.11 -19.18 -5.72
N ALA A 400 -10.34 -20.12 -5.14
CA ALA A 400 -9.89 -20.01 -3.75
C ALA A 400 -8.98 -18.79 -3.60
N LYS A 401 -9.33 -17.90 -2.65
CA LYS A 401 -8.57 -16.66 -2.41
C LYS A 401 -7.14 -16.97 -1.98
N ARG A 402 -6.20 -16.14 -2.41
CA ARG A 402 -4.77 -16.27 -2.10
C ARG A 402 -4.19 -14.89 -1.84
N PHE A 403 -3.63 -14.74 -0.65
CA PHE A 403 -2.90 -13.56 -0.22
C PHE A 403 -1.45 -13.92 0.06
N ASP A 404 -0.56 -13.09 -0.48
CA ASP A 404 0.86 -13.14 -0.21
C ASP A 404 1.24 -11.92 0.64
N PHE A 405 2.10 -12.15 1.62
CA PHE A 405 2.80 -11.16 2.42
C PHE A 405 4.22 -11.01 1.89
N ARG A 406 4.60 -9.78 1.55
CA ARG A 406 5.92 -9.48 0.98
C ARG A 406 6.64 -8.48 1.86
N VAL A 407 7.95 -8.69 1.99
CA VAL A 407 8.89 -7.72 2.59
C VAL A 407 9.92 -7.35 1.53
N VAL A 408 10.20 -6.06 1.39
CA VAL A 408 11.11 -5.53 0.38
C VAL A 408 11.99 -4.43 0.96
N ASP A 409 13.15 -4.20 0.33
CA ASP A 409 13.93 -2.97 0.52
C ASP A 409 13.36 -1.86 -0.39
N PRO A 410 12.68 -0.83 0.17
CA PRO A 410 12.08 0.25 -0.62
C PRO A 410 13.13 1.19 -1.23
N THR A 411 14.39 1.12 -0.80
CA THR A 411 15.50 2.00 -1.24
C THR A 411 16.39 1.35 -2.30
N SER A 412 16.12 0.08 -2.64
CA SER A 412 16.90 -0.70 -3.60
C SER A 412 16.89 -0.14 -5.03
N ARG A 413 16.01 0.81 -5.35
CA ARG A 413 15.95 1.49 -6.66
C ARG A 413 16.18 3.00 -6.53
N GLY A 414 16.51 3.62 -7.66
CA GLY A 414 16.62 5.08 -7.75
C GLY A 414 15.25 5.77 -7.68
N TRP A 415 15.24 6.98 -7.12
CA TRP A 415 14.07 7.81 -6.93
C TRP A 415 13.74 8.60 -8.20
N ARG A 416 12.46 8.68 -8.56
CA ARG A 416 12.00 9.65 -9.57
C ARG A 416 11.79 11.00 -8.90
N PRO A 417 12.25 12.11 -9.49
CA PRO A 417 12.03 13.43 -8.93
C PRO A 417 10.53 13.72 -8.84
N LYS A 418 10.14 14.41 -7.78
CA LYS A 418 8.80 14.99 -7.70
C LYS A 418 8.61 16.03 -8.82
N PRO A 419 7.47 16.05 -9.54
CA PRO A 419 7.09 17.20 -10.35
C PRO A 419 6.89 18.44 -9.45
N THR A 420 7.68 19.48 -9.66
CA THR A 420 7.65 20.75 -8.91
C THR A 420 6.81 21.82 -9.58
N THR A 421 6.46 21.63 -10.86
CA THR A 421 5.70 22.57 -11.68
C THR A 421 4.51 21.90 -12.36
N SER A 422 3.51 22.71 -12.77
CA SER A 422 2.39 22.23 -13.60
C SER A 422 2.84 21.69 -14.95
N THR A 423 3.95 22.19 -15.49
CA THR A 423 4.53 21.72 -16.75
C THR A 423 5.12 20.32 -16.60
N GLU A 424 5.91 20.08 -15.55
CA GLU A 424 6.42 18.73 -15.27
C GLU A 424 5.28 17.74 -15.04
N MET A 425 4.20 18.17 -14.36
CA MET A 425 3.04 17.32 -14.19
C MET A 425 2.35 16.97 -15.52
N ALA A 426 2.27 17.92 -16.45
CA ALA A 426 1.75 17.67 -17.78
C ALA A 426 2.62 16.65 -18.55
N LEU A 427 3.95 16.73 -18.45
CA LEU A 427 4.87 15.77 -19.07
C LEU A 427 4.70 14.34 -18.52
N TRP A 428 4.52 14.21 -17.20
CA TRP A 428 4.23 12.90 -16.59
C TRP A 428 2.89 12.32 -17.07
N ALA A 429 1.86 13.17 -17.20
CA ALA A 429 0.56 12.74 -17.73
C ALA A 429 0.66 12.34 -19.20
N GLU A 430 1.40 13.10 -20.00
CA GLU A 430 1.68 12.81 -21.41
C GLU A 430 2.42 11.49 -21.57
N LEU A 431 3.46 11.24 -20.76
CA LEU A 431 4.16 9.95 -20.76
C LEU A 431 3.24 8.77 -20.40
N GLY A 432 2.33 8.98 -19.45
CA GLY A 432 1.28 8.01 -19.11
C GLY A 432 0.32 7.76 -20.27
N ASP A 433 -0.04 8.81 -21.01
CA ASP A 433 -0.91 8.73 -22.19
C ASP A 433 -0.22 7.95 -23.33
N LEU A 434 1.05 8.22 -23.60
CA LEU A 434 1.86 7.45 -24.56
C LEU A 434 1.89 5.97 -24.19
N TRP A 435 2.13 5.68 -22.90
CA TRP A 435 2.12 4.30 -22.41
C TRP A 435 0.76 3.63 -22.60
N GLN A 436 -0.33 4.31 -22.23
CA GLN A 436 -1.68 3.79 -22.40
C GLN A 436 -1.96 3.48 -23.87
N HIS A 437 -1.67 4.41 -24.78
CA HIS A 437 -1.86 4.20 -26.21
C HIS A 437 -1.04 3.00 -26.71
N ALA A 438 0.23 2.92 -26.37
CA ALA A 438 1.11 1.86 -26.86
C ALA A 438 0.78 0.47 -26.28
N CYS A 439 0.40 0.40 -25.01
CA CYS A 439 0.27 -0.87 -24.27
C CYS A 439 -1.16 -1.38 -24.14
N MET A 440 -2.14 -0.51 -24.35
CA MET A 440 -3.57 -0.86 -24.29
C MET A 440 -4.21 -0.94 -25.68
N ALA A 441 -3.54 -0.46 -26.74
CA ALA A 441 -4.05 -0.61 -28.11
C ALA A 441 -4.28 -2.09 -28.47
N GLY A 442 -5.52 -2.43 -28.82
CA GLY A 442 -5.89 -3.76 -29.30
C GLY A 442 -6.35 -4.76 -28.24
N ARG A 443 -6.39 -4.41 -26.95
CA ARG A 443 -7.13 -5.20 -25.94
C ARG A 443 -8.63 -5.00 -26.13
N ALA A 444 -9.44 -6.02 -25.80
CA ALA A 444 -10.89 -5.92 -25.91
C ALA A 444 -11.42 -4.81 -24.99
N GLU A 445 -12.45 -4.06 -25.40
CA GLU A 445 -13.06 -3.00 -24.56
C GLU A 445 -13.49 -3.50 -23.18
N ASP A 446 -13.89 -4.77 -23.08
CA ASP A 446 -14.28 -5.42 -21.82
C ASP A 446 -13.06 -5.80 -20.92
N GLU A 447 -11.84 -5.73 -21.45
CA GLU A 447 -10.57 -5.97 -20.74
C GLU A 447 -9.80 -4.67 -20.46
N LEU A 448 -10.28 -3.55 -20.98
CA LEU A 448 -9.63 -2.24 -20.90
C LEU A 448 -10.13 -1.44 -19.71
N PHE A 449 -9.20 -1.07 -18.83
CA PHE A 449 -9.37 0.07 -17.93
C PHE A 449 -8.71 1.28 -18.58
N PRO A 450 -9.45 2.12 -19.35
CA PRO A 450 -8.90 3.40 -19.75
C PRO A 450 -8.59 4.19 -18.48
N LEU A 451 -7.35 4.64 -18.35
CA LEU A 451 -6.94 5.40 -17.18
C LEU A 451 -7.63 6.75 -17.22
N ASP A 452 -8.13 7.19 -16.08
CA ASP A 452 -8.56 8.57 -15.96
C ASP A 452 -7.33 9.48 -16.05
N ALA A 453 -7.53 10.74 -16.48
CA ALA A 453 -6.43 11.68 -16.66
C ALA A 453 -5.56 11.88 -15.40
N HIS A 454 -6.14 11.69 -14.21
CA HIS A 454 -5.43 11.79 -12.93
C HIS A 454 -4.61 10.54 -12.57
N GLU A 455 -4.85 9.42 -13.24
CA GLU A 455 -4.15 8.14 -13.07
C GLU A 455 -2.98 7.99 -14.05
N LEU A 456 -2.96 8.72 -15.17
CA LEU A 456 -1.91 8.65 -16.20
C LEU A 456 -0.48 8.80 -15.63
N PRO A 457 -0.17 9.79 -14.78
CA PRO A 457 1.18 9.92 -14.24
C PRO A 457 1.66 8.71 -13.46
N LEU A 458 0.75 7.90 -12.90
CA LEU A 458 1.08 6.74 -12.08
C LEU A 458 1.78 5.65 -12.90
N HIS A 459 1.38 5.47 -14.16
CA HIS A 459 2.00 4.49 -15.06
C HIS A 459 3.40 4.89 -15.47
N ALA A 460 3.58 6.18 -15.74
CA ALA A 460 4.90 6.71 -16.02
C ALA A 460 5.88 6.47 -14.85
N LEU A 461 5.41 6.54 -13.59
CA LEU A 461 6.24 6.25 -12.41
C LEU A 461 6.72 4.79 -12.30
N SER A 462 6.06 3.86 -13.00
CA SER A 462 6.47 2.45 -13.05
C SER A 462 7.60 2.19 -14.05
N LEU A 463 7.82 3.09 -15.01
CA LEU A 463 8.79 2.86 -16.07
C LEU A 463 10.23 3.00 -15.55
N THR A 464 11.06 2.00 -15.81
CA THR A 464 12.52 2.14 -15.69
C THR A 464 13.06 3.14 -16.74
N VAL A 465 14.29 3.63 -16.56
CA VAL A 465 14.91 4.53 -17.56
C VAL A 465 14.95 3.91 -18.95
N PRO A 466 15.36 2.63 -19.14
CA PRO A 466 15.33 2.00 -20.45
C PRO A 466 13.92 1.89 -21.05
N GLN A 467 12.92 1.51 -20.25
CA GLN A 467 11.54 1.37 -20.73
C GLN A 467 10.93 2.71 -21.13
N CYS A 468 11.14 3.75 -20.32
CA CYS A 468 10.68 5.10 -20.62
C CYS A 468 11.33 5.62 -21.92
N THR A 469 12.65 5.42 -22.05
CA THR A 469 13.40 5.81 -23.26
C THR A 469 12.89 5.07 -24.50
N ALA A 470 12.62 3.76 -24.38
CA ALA A 470 12.08 2.95 -25.47
C ALA A 470 10.68 3.44 -25.88
N LEU A 471 9.77 3.63 -24.92
CA LEU A 471 8.42 4.16 -25.18
C LEU A 471 8.45 5.50 -25.93
N VAL A 472 9.28 6.45 -25.48
CA VAL A 472 9.41 7.76 -26.11
C VAL A 472 9.99 7.64 -27.53
N ASN A 473 11.02 6.83 -27.75
CA ASN A 473 11.61 6.66 -29.09
C ASN A 473 10.65 5.97 -30.06
N ASP A 474 10.02 4.88 -29.65
CA ASP A 474 9.11 4.11 -30.49
C ASP A 474 7.89 4.94 -30.90
N THR A 475 7.37 5.76 -29.98
CA THR A 475 6.22 6.62 -30.28
C THR A 475 6.62 7.84 -31.12
N ARG A 476 7.82 8.41 -30.91
CA ARG A 476 8.35 9.52 -31.72
C ARG A 476 8.50 9.15 -33.19
N ASP A 477 8.84 7.89 -33.47
CA ASP A 477 9.04 7.38 -34.82
C ASP A 477 7.73 6.98 -35.52
N ASP A 478 6.59 7.01 -34.82
CA ASP A 478 5.26 6.80 -35.40
C ASP A 478 4.79 8.04 -36.19
N GLU A 479 4.48 7.87 -37.47
CA GLU A 479 4.00 8.95 -38.35
C GLU A 479 2.69 9.60 -37.87
N SER A 480 1.95 8.95 -36.96
CA SER A 480 0.72 9.47 -36.35
C SER A 480 0.94 10.27 -35.07
N ALA A 481 2.17 10.30 -34.53
CA ALA A 481 2.46 11.03 -33.31
C ALA A 481 2.37 12.56 -33.55
N GLY A 482 1.67 13.26 -32.65
CA GLY A 482 1.52 14.70 -32.71
C GLY A 482 2.80 15.48 -32.40
N ASP A 483 2.73 16.82 -32.47
CA ASP A 483 3.81 17.71 -32.03
C ASP A 483 3.92 17.70 -30.49
N GLN A 484 4.68 16.73 -29.97
CA GLN A 484 5.04 16.64 -28.55
C GLN A 484 6.43 17.23 -28.26
N ASP A 485 6.69 17.60 -27.01
CA ASP A 485 8.03 18.00 -26.55
C ASP A 485 8.89 16.77 -26.24
N TRP A 486 9.30 16.07 -27.31
CA TRP A 486 10.04 14.81 -27.23
C TRP A 486 11.35 14.93 -26.44
N ASP A 487 12.02 16.08 -26.52
CA ASP A 487 13.28 16.30 -25.81
C ASP A 487 13.02 16.44 -24.30
N ALA A 488 11.95 17.13 -23.89
CA ALA A 488 11.55 17.21 -22.49
C ALA A 488 11.08 15.86 -21.92
N LEU A 489 10.33 15.05 -22.68
CA LEU A 489 9.96 13.69 -22.29
C LEU A 489 11.19 12.80 -22.11
N MET A 490 12.18 12.90 -23.00
CA MET A 490 13.42 12.14 -22.91
C MET A 490 14.25 12.56 -21.68
N GLU A 491 14.33 13.86 -21.39
CA GLU A 491 14.97 14.38 -20.17
C GLU A 491 14.27 13.86 -18.92
N LEU A 492 12.93 13.85 -18.90
CA LEU A 492 12.14 13.28 -17.82
C LEU A 492 12.46 11.78 -17.61
N CYS A 493 12.53 10.99 -18.69
CA CYS A 493 12.88 9.58 -18.64
C CYS A 493 14.23 9.31 -17.99
N GLN A 494 15.22 10.19 -18.23
CA GLN A 494 16.59 10.04 -17.74
C GLN A 494 16.78 10.57 -16.33
N THR A 495 15.83 11.33 -15.80
CA THR A 495 15.95 11.90 -14.46
C THR A 495 15.62 10.84 -13.40
N VAL A 496 16.68 10.26 -12.83
CA VAL A 496 16.64 9.39 -11.66
C VAL A 496 17.69 9.87 -10.66
N ASP A 497 17.24 10.11 -9.44
CA ASP A 497 18.12 10.38 -8.32
C ASP A 497 18.47 9.05 -7.64
N HIS A 498 19.72 8.61 -7.77
CA HIS A 498 20.24 7.46 -7.04
C HIS A 498 20.66 7.81 -5.60
N GLY A 499 20.16 8.94 -5.06
CA GLY A 499 20.40 9.49 -3.73
C GLY A 499 21.13 8.56 -2.77
N GLY A 500 22.39 8.88 -2.51
CA GLY A 500 23.23 8.19 -1.52
C GLY A 500 23.15 8.80 -0.13
#